data_AF-A0A7X8U7H2-F1
#
_entry.id   AF-A0A7X8U7H2-F1
#
_cell.length_a   1.000
_cell.length_b   1.000
_cell.length_c   1.000
_cell.angle_alpha   90.00
_cell.angle_beta   90.00
_cell.angle_gamma   90.00
#
_symmetry.space_group_name_H-M   'P 1'
#
loop_
_entity.id
_entity.type
_entity.pdbx_description
1 polymer ?
#
loop_
_entity_poly.entity_id
_entity_poly.type
_entity_poly.pdbx_seq_one_letter_code
_entity_poly.pdbx_strand_id
1 'polypeptide(L)'
;IIPLVVYHGKDRWKIGTTLGEMIVGYKDLPEDIKKFTPNYEYLLYDLSQFTDDEIKGEAQLRILFTTLRDIFTKDSKSLQDSVFRAVSYLRELDDKKTGIEYFETLMRYIFNARADLTRADFNEVVKKIETTYPEGSEVVMTLAEIFREEGKEEGILKGMEVGAKQGKIEVAKNAIREGMELGLIEKLTGLPKKEIGKIAKEIEN
;
A
#
# COMPACT_ATOMS: atom_id res chain seq x y z
N ILE A 1 19.66 5.77 -24.36
CA ILE A 1 18.85 5.50 -23.17
C ILE A 1 18.04 6.76 -22.89
N ILE A 2 16.71 6.66 -22.78
CA ILE A 2 15.82 7.79 -22.48
C ILE A 2 15.26 7.56 -21.07
N PRO A 3 15.65 8.37 -20.07
CA PRO A 3 15.11 8.21 -18.72
C PRO A 3 13.68 8.77 -18.65
N LEU A 4 12.77 7.97 -18.11
CA LEU A 4 11.35 8.28 -17.96
C LEU A 4 10.93 8.02 -16.51
N VAL A 5 10.23 8.97 -15.91
CA VAL A 5 9.58 8.84 -14.61
C VAL A 5 8.07 8.89 -14.82
N VAL A 6 7.38 7.82 -14.48
CA VAL A 6 5.91 7.79 -14.39
C VAL A 6 5.55 8.01 -12.92
N TYR A 7 4.96 9.16 -12.63
CA TYR A 7 4.55 9.54 -11.29
C TYR A 7 3.03 9.48 -11.17
N HIS A 8 2.54 8.91 -10.07
CA HIS A 8 1.12 8.69 -9.83
C HIS A 8 0.73 8.92 -8.36
N GLY A 9 1.46 9.78 -7.66
CA GLY A 9 1.16 10.12 -6.28
C GLY A 9 -0.07 11.04 -6.16
N LYS A 10 -0.50 11.25 -4.92
CA LYS A 10 -1.67 12.07 -4.58
C LYS A 10 -1.47 13.55 -4.92
N ASP A 11 -0.30 14.09 -4.58
CA ASP A 11 0.07 15.47 -4.86
C ASP A 11 0.78 15.59 -6.20
N ARG A 12 0.88 16.78 -6.77
CA ARG A 12 1.71 17.00 -7.98
C ARG A 12 3.19 16.73 -7.71
N TRP A 13 3.90 16.28 -8.73
CA TRP A 13 5.36 16.17 -8.67
C TRP A 13 6.00 17.56 -8.49
N LYS A 14 6.88 17.69 -7.50
CA LYS A 14 7.53 18.97 -7.12
C LYS A 14 9.06 18.95 -7.23
N ILE A 15 9.62 17.84 -7.72
CA ILE A 15 11.06 17.68 -7.89
C ILE A 15 11.42 18.10 -9.31
N GLY A 16 12.59 18.71 -9.50
CA GLY A 16 13.07 19.11 -10.82
C GLY A 16 13.35 17.92 -11.75
N THR A 17 13.36 18.14 -13.06
CA THR A 17 13.46 17.10 -14.09
C THR A 17 14.90 16.69 -14.43
N THR A 18 15.87 17.19 -13.67
CA THR A 18 17.29 16.81 -13.80
C THR A 18 17.79 16.07 -12.57
N LEU A 19 18.72 15.13 -12.73
CA LEU A 19 19.27 14.38 -11.60
C LEU A 19 19.96 15.29 -10.57
N GLY A 20 20.60 16.36 -11.02
CA GLY A 20 21.29 17.33 -10.15
C GLY A 20 20.31 18.05 -9.21
N GLU A 21 19.08 18.31 -9.62
CA GLU A 21 18.05 18.91 -8.76
C GLU A 21 17.60 17.97 -7.62
N MET A 22 17.89 16.67 -7.71
CA MET A 22 17.65 15.69 -6.65
C MET A 22 18.81 15.58 -5.66
N ILE A 23 20.00 16.07 -6.02
CA ILE A 23 21.20 15.99 -5.19
C ILE A 23 21.27 17.23 -4.29
N VAL A 24 21.20 17.02 -2.98
CA VAL A 24 21.34 18.10 -1.99
C VAL A 24 22.70 18.77 -2.16
N GLY A 25 22.71 20.10 -2.36
CA GLY A 25 23.93 20.88 -2.55
C GLY A 25 24.56 20.78 -3.95
N TYR A 26 23.88 20.22 -4.95
CA TYR A 26 24.42 20.09 -6.31
C TYR A 26 24.90 21.43 -6.90
N LYS A 27 24.15 22.51 -6.65
CA LYS A 27 24.50 23.86 -7.12
C LYS A 27 25.83 24.35 -6.54
N ASP A 28 26.15 23.91 -5.33
CA ASP A 28 27.33 24.30 -4.55
C ASP A 28 28.56 23.43 -4.86
N LEU A 29 28.40 22.37 -5.66
CA LEU A 29 29.53 21.52 -6.07
C LEU A 29 30.55 22.33 -6.89
N PRO A 30 31.86 22.10 -6.68
CA PRO A 30 32.89 22.63 -7.56
C PRO A 30 32.69 22.22 -9.03
N GLU A 31 33.02 23.10 -9.98
CA GLU A 31 32.78 22.87 -11.41
C GLU A 31 33.57 21.68 -11.98
N ASP A 32 34.75 21.40 -11.42
CA ASP A 32 35.53 20.20 -11.73
C ASP A 32 34.83 18.91 -11.27
N ILE A 33 34.11 18.95 -10.14
CA ILE A 33 33.31 17.82 -9.65
C ILE A 33 32.01 17.65 -10.45
N LYS A 34 31.36 18.76 -10.83
CA LYS A 34 30.13 18.72 -11.64
C LYS A 34 30.34 18.00 -12.98
N LYS A 35 31.52 18.14 -13.59
CA LYS A 35 31.88 17.43 -14.85
C LYS A 35 31.80 15.90 -14.74
N PHE A 36 31.98 15.35 -13.54
CA PHE A 36 31.91 13.91 -13.28
C PHE A 36 30.61 13.49 -12.59
N THR A 37 29.71 14.43 -12.29
CA THR A 37 28.42 14.16 -11.65
C THR A 37 27.34 14.09 -12.73
N PRO A 38 26.66 12.94 -12.93
CA PRO A 38 25.60 12.83 -13.92
C PRO A 38 24.46 13.82 -13.64
N ASN A 39 24.02 14.55 -14.66
CA ASN A 39 22.93 15.52 -14.57
C ASN A 39 22.04 15.46 -15.82
N TYR A 40 21.61 14.25 -16.19
CA TYR A 40 20.71 14.07 -17.31
C TYR A 40 19.30 14.55 -16.95
N GLU A 41 18.60 15.04 -17.97
CA GLU A 41 17.18 15.35 -17.91
C GLU A 41 16.36 14.09 -18.17
N TYR A 42 15.28 13.91 -17.42
CA TYR A 42 14.32 12.82 -17.60
C TYR A 42 12.94 13.33 -18.00
N LEU A 43 12.25 12.53 -18.80
CA LEU A 43 10.84 12.77 -19.14
C LEU A 43 10.00 12.48 -17.91
N LEU A 44 9.13 13.40 -17.52
CA LEU A 44 8.20 13.23 -16.42
C LEU A 44 6.78 13.08 -16.93
N TYR A 45 6.15 11.97 -16.59
CA TYR A 45 4.72 11.71 -16.80
C TYR A 45 4.04 11.75 -15.45
N ASP A 46 3.62 12.94 -15.02
CA ASP A 46 2.81 13.14 -13.81
C ASP A 46 1.34 12.80 -14.14
N LEU A 47 0.96 11.54 -13.95
CA LEU A 47 -0.37 11.03 -14.26
C LEU A 47 -1.47 11.76 -13.46
N SER A 48 -1.16 12.33 -12.29
CA SER A 48 -2.12 13.09 -11.48
C SER A 48 -2.70 14.31 -12.22
N GLN A 49 -2.03 14.75 -13.30
CA GLN A 49 -2.45 15.89 -14.12
C GLN A 49 -3.19 15.48 -15.39
N PHE A 50 -3.23 14.19 -15.72
CA PHE A 50 -3.82 13.70 -16.96
C PHE A 50 -5.32 13.55 -16.80
N THR A 51 -6.06 14.10 -17.76
CA THR A 51 -7.48 13.82 -17.98
C THR A 51 -7.68 12.41 -18.60
N ASP A 52 -8.91 11.91 -18.59
CA ASP A 52 -9.23 10.61 -19.21
C ASP A 52 -8.87 10.59 -20.71
N ASP A 53 -9.11 11.68 -21.44
CA ASP A 53 -8.83 11.77 -22.89
C ASP A 53 -7.34 11.88 -23.22
N GLU A 54 -6.50 12.28 -22.26
CA GLU A 54 -5.05 12.35 -22.41
C GLU A 54 -4.38 10.99 -22.22
N ILE A 55 -5.05 10.05 -21.54
CA ILE A 55 -4.57 8.67 -21.40
C ILE A 55 -4.93 7.88 -22.67
N LYS A 56 -3.95 7.78 -23.57
CA LYS A 56 -4.07 7.13 -24.88
C LYS A 56 -3.17 5.90 -24.97
N GLY A 57 -3.32 5.13 -26.06
CA GLY A 57 -2.52 3.96 -26.37
C GLY A 57 -3.34 2.67 -26.38
N GLU A 58 -2.64 1.54 -26.33
CA GLU A 58 -3.25 0.21 -26.26
C GLU A 58 -4.05 0.01 -24.97
N ALA A 59 -4.95 -0.97 -24.97
CA ALA A 59 -5.84 -1.26 -23.84
C ALA A 59 -5.06 -1.42 -22.51
N GLN A 60 -3.92 -2.13 -22.54
CA GLN A 60 -3.07 -2.36 -21.37
C GLN A 60 -2.55 -1.06 -20.76
N LEU A 61 -2.10 -0.11 -21.58
CA LEU A 61 -1.60 1.18 -21.11
C LEU A 61 -2.72 2.03 -20.53
N ARG A 62 -3.89 2.03 -21.17
CA ARG A 62 -5.07 2.74 -20.66
C ARG A 62 -5.52 2.17 -19.31
N ILE A 63 -5.53 0.85 -19.16
CA ILE A 63 -5.82 0.17 -17.89
C ILE A 63 -4.81 0.58 -16.82
N LEU A 64 -3.51 0.44 -17.10
CA LEU A 64 -2.44 0.70 -16.16
C LEU A 64 -2.44 2.17 -15.68
N PHE A 65 -2.39 3.13 -16.59
CA PHE A 65 -2.29 4.55 -16.24
C PHE A 65 -3.56 5.08 -15.58
N THR A 66 -4.75 4.65 -16.04
CA THR A 66 -6.00 5.04 -15.38
C THR A 66 -6.03 4.52 -13.95
N THR A 67 -5.63 3.27 -13.72
CA THR A 67 -5.58 2.66 -12.38
C THR A 67 -4.58 3.37 -11.47
N LEU A 68 -3.34 3.55 -11.94
CA LEU A 68 -2.28 4.19 -11.17
C LEU A 68 -2.65 5.62 -10.77
N ARG A 69 -3.26 6.40 -11.68
CA ARG A 69 -3.74 7.75 -11.39
C ARG A 69 -4.89 7.72 -10.39
N ASP A 70 -5.91 6.93 -10.65
CA ASP A 70 -7.19 7.03 -9.97
C ASP A 70 -7.16 6.49 -8.55
N ILE A 71 -6.26 5.54 -8.28
CA ILE A 71 -6.11 5.00 -6.93
C ILE A 71 -5.73 6.08 -5.90
N PHE A 72 -4.93 7.07 -6.28
CA PHE A 72 -4.50 8.17 -5.39
C PHE A 72 -5.31 9.46 -5.55
N THR A 73 -6.02 9.63 -6.66
CA THR A 73 -6.72 10.89 -6.97
C THR A 73 -8.24 10.83 -6.78
N LYS A 74 -8.84 9.64 -6.70
CA LYS A 74 -10.30 9.45 -6.62
C LYS A 74 -10.76 8.84 -5.30
N ASP A 75 -11.97 9.21 -4.89
CA ASP A 75 -12.70 8.51 -3.82
C ASP A 75 -13.08 7.08 -4.24
N SER A 76 -13.53 6.26 -3.29
CA SER A 76 -13.86 4.84 -3.53
C SER A 76 -14.89 4.63 -4.64
N LYS A 77 -15.95 5.45 -4.71
CA LYS A 77 -17.00 5.30 -5.72
C LYS A 77 -16.48 5.65 -7.11
N SER A 78 -15.79 6.78 -7.21
CA SER A 78 -15.18 7.23 -8.47
C SER A 78 -14.07 6.28 -8.95
N LEU A 79 -13.39 5.58 -8.02
CA LEU A 79 -12.43 4.52 -8.34
C LEU A 79 -13.14 3.27 -8.90
N GLN A 80 -14.28 2.87 -8.34
CA GLN A 80 -15.07 1.75 -8.90
C GLN A 80 -15.40 1.99 -10.38
N ASP A 81 -15.81 3.20 -10.75
CA ASP A 81 -16.07 3.57 -12.15
C ASP A 81 -14.83 3.39 -13.04
N SER A 82 -13.65 3.66 -12.50
CA SER A 82 -12.39 3.42 -13.18
C SER A 82 -12.05 1.94 -13.32
N VAL A 83 -12.34 1.12 -12.31
CA VAL A 83 -12.23 -0.35 -12.43
C VAL A 83 -13.14 -0.86 -13.55
N PHE A 84 -14.38 -0.36 -13.64
CA PHE A 84 -15.30 -0.79 -14.68
C PHE A 84 -14.86 -0.39 -16.09
N ARG A 85 -14.25 0.79 -16.24
CA ARG A 85 -13.61 1.19 -17.50
C ARG A 85 -12.42 0.30 -17.84
N ALA A 86 -11.55 0.01 -16.87
CA ALA A 86 -10.42 -0.89 -17.09
C ALA A 86 -10.90 -2.29 -17.53
N VAL A 87 -11.95 -2.81 -16.89
CA VAL A 87 -12.61 -4.06 -17.29
C VAL A 87 -13.14 -4.01 -18.73
N SER A 88 -13.68 -2.87 -19.17
CA SER A 88 -14.12 -2.73 -20.56
C SER A 88 -12.95 -2.80 -21.56
N TYR A 89 -11.80 -2.24 -21.21
CA TYR A 89 -10.59 -2.30 -22.04
C TYR A 89 -9.97 -3.70 -22.10
N LEU A 90 -10.10 -4.51 -21.05
CA LEU A 90 -9.62 -5.90 -21.06
C LEU A 90 -10.28 -6.74 -22.15
N ARG A 91 -11.51 -6.39 -22.56
CA ARG A 91 -12.23 -7.06 -23.64
C ARG A 91 -11.70 -6.74 -25.03
N GLU A 92 -10.87 -5.70 -25.16
CA GLU A 92 -10.19 -5.36 -26.41
C GLU A 92 -8.92 -6.21 -26.62
N LEU A 93 -8.50 -7.00 -25.63
CA LEU A 93 -7.34 -7.86 -25.74
C LEU A 93 -7.67 -9.13 -26.53
N ASP A 94 -6.85 -9.44 -27.54
CA ASP A 94 -7.03 -10.64 -28.38
C ASP A 94 -6.82 -11.94 -27.58
N ASP A 95 -5.83 -11.96 -26.68
CA ASP A 95 -5.56 -13.09 -25.81
C ASP A 95 -6.31 -12.97 -24.47
N LYS A 96 -7.36 -13.78 -24.34
CA LYS A 96 -8.15 -13.87 -23.10
C LYS A 96 -7.31 -14.26 -21.89
N LYS A 97 -6.30 -15.11 -22.04
CA LYS A 97 -5.47 -15.56 -20.91
C LYS A 97 -4.68 -14.38 -20.35
N THR A 98 -3.98 -13.66 -21.24
CA THR A 98 -3.29 -12.42 -20.91
C THR A 98 -4.24 -11.40 -20.25
N GLY A 99 -5.48 -11.29 -20.74
CA GLY A 99 -6.50 -10.42 -20.12
C GLY A 99 -6.82 -10.78 -18.67
N ILE A 100 -6.94 -12.07 -18.36
CA ILE A 100 -7.18 -12.55 -16.99
C ILE A 100 -5.97 -12.26 -16.08
N GLU A 101 -4.75 -12.45 -16.55
CA GLU A 101 -3.52 -12.17 -15.78
C GLU A 101 -3.38 -10.66 -15.46
N TYR A 102 -3.71 -9.79 -16.42
CA TYR A 102 -3.77 -8.34 -16.18
C TYR A 102 -4.87 -7.96 -15.21
N PHE A 103 -6.04 -8.57 -15.35
CA PHE A 103 -7.15 -8.35 -14.44
C PHE A 103 -6.80 -8.74 -13.00
N GLU A 104 -6.19 -9.90 -12.80
CA GLU A 104 -5.72 -10.33 -11.48
C GLU A 104 -4.74 -9.32 -10.88
N THR A 105 -3.75 -8.90 -11.67
CA THR A 105 -2.74 -7.91 -11.25
C THR A 105 -3.38 -6.59 -10.84
N LEU A 106 -4.34 -6.11 -11.63
CA LEU A 106 -5.13 -4.91 -11.37
C LEU A 106 -5.87 -5.01 -10.03
N MET A 107 -6.62 -6.09 -9.81
CA MET A 107 -7.40 -6.27 -8.59
C MET A 107 -6.50 -6.42 -7.37
N ARG A 108 -5.41 -7.19 -7.47
CA ARG A 108 -4.40 -7.29 -6.40
C ARG A 108 -3.87 -5.92 -6.02
N TYR A 109 -3.49 -5.11 -7.00
CA TYR A 109 -2.97 -3.77 -6.73
C TYR A 109 -3.99 -2.88 -6.03
N ILE A 110 -5.23 -2.82 -6.53
CA ILE A 110 -6.29 -1.97 -5.96
C ILE A 110 -6.55 -2.33 -4.48
N PHE A 111 -6.74 -3.61 -4.18
CA PHE A 111 -7.04 -4.05 -2.81
C PHE A 111 -5.87 -3.86 -1.84
N ASN A 112 -4.63 -3.92 -2.32
CA ASN A 112 -3.44 -3.68 -1.49
C ASN A 112 -3.19 -2.19 -1.25
N ALA A 113 -3.38 -1.35 -2.26
CA ALA A 113 -3.03 0.07 -2.16
C ALA A 113 -4.14 0.94 -1.54
N ARG A 114 -5.38 0.46 -1.44
CA ARG A 114 -6.50 1.19 -0.83
C ARG A 114 -7.01 0.56 0.46
N ALA A 115 -6.57 1.12 1.59
CA ALA A 115 -6.98 0.68 2.92
C ALA A 115 -8.40 1.13 3.33
N ASP A 116 -9.03 2.05 2.59
CA ASP A 116 -10.36 2.61 2.87
C ASP A 116 -11.50 1.90 2.12
N LEU A 117 -11.20 0.85 1.35
CA LEU A 117 -12.21 0.03 0.69
C LEU A 117 -12.96 -0.82 1.72
N THR A 118 -14.28 -0.78 1.64
CA THR A 118 -15.15 -1.57 2.52
C THR A 118 -15.58 -2.88 1.86
N ARG A 119 -16.17 -3.78 2.66
CA ARG A 119 -16.85 -4.97 2.14
C ARG A 119 -17.98 -4.62 1.16
N ALA A 120 -18.66 -3.48 1.36
CA ALA A 120 -19.72 -3.04 0.47
C ALA A 120 -19.16 -2.67 -0.91
N ASP A 121 -18.05 -1.92 -0.94
CA ASP A 121 -17.34 -1.57 -2.18
C ASP A 121 -16.89 -2.83 -2.94
N PHE A 122 -16.31 -3.80 -2.20
CA PHE A 122 -15.92 -5.09 -2.76
C PHE A 122 -17.10 -5.82 -3.41
N ASN A 123 -18.23 -5.92 -2.71
CA ASN A 123 -19.41 -6.61 -3.21
C ASN A 123 -20.01 -5.93 -4.46
N GLU A 124 -19.98 -4.60 -4.54
CA GLU A 124 -20.40 -3.88 -5.74
C GLU A 124 -19.50 -4.19 -6.94
N VAL A 125 -18.18 -4.22 -6.73
CA VAL A 125 -17.22 -4.59 -7.78
C VAL A 125 -17.47 -6.02 -8.25
N VAL A 126 -17.58 -7.00 -7.33
CA VAL A 126 -17.87 -8.40 -7.67
C VAL A 126 -19.12 -8.52 -8.52
N LYS A 127 -20.25 -7.97 -8.04
CA LYS A 127 -21.54 -8.07 -8.72
C LYS A 127 -21.47 -7.52 -10.15
N LYS A 128 -20.74 -6.43 -10.35
CA LYS A 128 -20.59 -5.85 -11.69
C LYS A 128 -19.71 -6.73 -12.57
N ILE A 129 -18.59 -7.24 -12.05
CA ILE A 129 -17.67 -8.10 -12.79
C ILE A 129 -18.35 -9.41 -13.23
N GLU A 130 -19.19 -10.01 -12.40
CA GLU A 130 -20.01 -11.18 -12.78
C GLU A 130 -20.81 -10.95 -14.07
N THR A 131 -21.26 -9.71 -14.31
CA THR A 131 -22.04 -9.35 -15.50
C THR A 131 -21.19 -8.84 -16.66
N THR A 132 -20.10 -8.12 -16.38
CA THR A 132 -19.34 -7.40 -17.42
C THR A 132 -18.10 -8.15 -17.90
N TYR A 133 -17.53 -9.02 -17.06
CA TYR A 133 -16.34 -9.81 -17.33
C TYR A 133 -16.38 -11.13 -16.56
N PRO A 134 -17.28 -12.06 -16.95
CA PRO A 134 -17.56 -13.29 -16.20
C PRO A 134 -16.31 -14.12 -15.92
N GLU A 135 -15.37 -14.17 -16.86
CA GLU A 135 -14.09 -14.88 -16.71
C GLU A 135 -13.23 -14.34 -15.55
N GLY A 136 -13.39 -13.07 -15.16
CA GLY A 136 -12.71 -12.48 -14.01
C GLY A 136 -13.37 -12.80 -12.66
N SER A 137 -14.60 -13.34 -12.64
CA SER A 137 -15.33 -13.59 -11.39
C SER A 137 -14.63 -14.62 -10.51
N GLU A 138 -14.11 -15.70 -11.12
CA GLU A 138 -13.32 -16.72 -10.42
C GLU A 138 -12.07 -16.10 -9.80
N VAL A 139 -11.36 -15.24 -10.54
CA VAL A 139 -10.18 -14.52 -10.05
C VAL A 139 -10.52 -13.68 -8.83
N VAL A 140 -11.57 -12.86 -8.88
CA VAL A 140 -11.94 -12.02 -7.72
C VAL A 140 -12.30 -12.88 -6.50
N MET A 141 -12.98 -14.02 -6.72
CA MET A 141 -13.31 -14.95 -5.64
C MET A 141 -12.08 -15.57 -5.00
N THR A 142 -11.12 -16.03 -5.81
CA THR A 142 -9.84 -16.57 -5.31
C THR A 142 -9.06 -15.51 -4.53
N LEU A 143 -8.98 -14.28 -5.04
CA LEU A 143 -8.32 -13.17 -4.33
C LEU A 143 -8.98 -12.88 -2.98
N ALA A 144 -10.31 -12.91 -2.93
CA ALA A 144 -11.06 -12.69 -1.69
C ALA A 144 -10.82 -13.78 -0.65
N GLU A 145 -10.60 -15.03 -1.07
CA GLU A 145 -10.25 -16.13 -0.19
C GLU A 145 -8.81 -16.00 0.33
N ILE A 146 -7.86 -15.69 -0.55
CA ILE A 146 -6.45 -15.42 -0.17
C ILE A 146 -6.38 -14.31 0.88
N PHE A 147 -6.97 -13.15 0.62
CA PHE A 147 -6.93 -12.01 1.56
C PHE A 147 -7.66 -12.29 2.88
N ARG A 148 -8.66 -13.17 2.87
CA ARG A 148 -9.35 -13.59 4.09
C ARG A 148 -8.46 -14.46 4.97
N GLU A 149 -7.75 -15.42 4.38
CA GLU A 149 -6.81 -16.25 5.13
C GLU A 149 -5.60 -15.45 5.60
N GLU A 150 -5.03 -14.58 4.76
CA GLU A 150 -3.96 -13.65 5.18
C GLU A 150 -4.41 -12.77 6.37
N GLY A 151 -5.60 -12.17 6.28
CA GLY A 151 -6.16 -11.36 7.37
C GLY A 151 -6.40 -12.15 8.66
N LYS A 152 -6.75 -13.44 8.56
CA LYS A 152 -6.92 -14.34 9.70
C LYS A 152 -5.57 -14.71 10.32
N GLU A 153 -4.57 -15.05 9.52
CA GLU A 153 -3.21 -15.34 9.99
C GLU A 153 -2.60 -14.11 10.68
N GLU A 154 -2.68 -12.93 10.06
CA GLU A 154 -2.24 -11.68 10.68
C GLU A 154 -2.98 -11.39 11.99
N GLY A 155 -4.29 -11.63 12.01
CA GLY A 155 -5.12 -11.44 13.21
C GLY A 155 -4.70 -12.35 14.36
N ILE A 156 -4.39 -13.62 14.06
CA ILE A 156 -3.89 -14.59 15.06
C ILE A 156 -2.52 -14.15 15.58
N LEU A 157 -1.59 -13.78 14.70
CA LEU A 157 -0.25 -13.33 15.09
C LEU A 157 -0.30 -12.08 15.98
N LYS A 158 -1.06 -11.04 15.56
CA LYS A 158 -1.28 -9.83 16.36
C LYS A 158 -1.95 -10.16 17.70
N GLY A 159 -2.94 -11.06 17.71
CA GLY A 159 -3.62 -11.52 18.91
C GLY A 159 -2.68 -12.24 19.89
N MET A 160 -1.80 -13.10 19.39
CA MET A 160 -0.78 -13.80 20.19
C MET A 160 0.24 -12.82 20.79
N GLU A 161 0.72 -11.85 20.01
CA GLU A 161 1.66 -10.83 20.49
C GLU A 161 1.03 -9.96 21.60
N VAL A 162 -0.19 -9.47 21.36
CA VAL A 162 -0.94 -8.69 22.35
C VAL A 162 -1.22 -9.52 23.61
N GLY A 163 -1.67 -10.76 23.46
CA GLY A 163 -1.94 -11.66 24.58
C GLY A 163 -0.68 -11.99 25.40
N ALA A 164 0.44 -12.26 24.74
CA ALA A 164 1.71 -12.50 25.41
C ALA A 164 2.19 -11.26 26.19
N LYS A 165 2.05 -10.07 25.61
CA LYS A 165 2.37 -8.81 26.29
C LYS A 165 1.46 -8.56 27.49
N GLN A 166 0.15 -8.73 27.33
CA GLN A 166 -0.81 -8.59 28.43
C GLN A 166 -0.55 -9.58 29.56
N GLY A 167 -0.24 -10.85 29.25
CA GLY A 167 0.14 -11.85 30.24
C GLY A 167 1.38 -11.45 31.04
N LYS A 168 2.42 -10.92 30.39
CA LYS A 168 3.62 -10.38 31.08
C LYS A 168 3.27 -9.21 32.01
N ILE A 169 2.40 -8.30 31.56
CA ILE A 169 1.96 -7.15 32.36
C ILE A 169 1.18 -7.61 33.59
N GLU A 170 0.26 -8.57 33.45
CA GLU A 170 -0.52 -9.10 34.58
C GLU A 170 0.38 -9.83 35.59
N VAL A 171 1.35 -10.62 35.12
CA VAL A 171 2.37 -11.23 36.01
C VAL A 171 3.17 -10.17 36.75
N ALA A 172 3.59 -9.10 36.07
CA ALA A 172 4.31 -7.99 36.71
C ALA A 172 3.46 -7.28 37.76
N LYS A 173 2.18 -7.00 37.47
CA LYS A 173 1.25 -6.39 38.44
C LYS A 173 1.10 -7.24 39.69
N ASN A 174 0.89 -8.55 39.52
CA ASN A 174 0.74 -9.46 40.66
C ASN A 174 2.05 -9.54 41.46
N ALA A 175 3.20 -9.65 40.80
CA ALA A 175 4.49 -9.68 41.48
C ALA A 175 4.78 -8.39 42.27
N ILE A 176 4.41 -7.21 41.75
CA ILE A 176 4.54 -5.93 42.46
C ILE A 176 3.65 -5.93 43.72
N ARG A 177 2.39 -6.38 43.61
CA ARG A 177 1.47 -6.47 44.77
C ARG A 177 1.98 -7.40 45.86
N GLU A 178 2.66 -8.47 45.48
CA GLU A 178 3.32 -9.41 46.41
C GLU A 178 4.66 -8.89 46.95
N GLY A 179 5.07 -7.66 46.62
CA GLY A 179 6.29 -7.04 47.14
C GLY A 179 7.59 -7.55 46.50
N MET A 180 7.52 -8.13 45.30
CA MET A 180 8.71 -8.63 44.59
C MET A 180 9.59 -7.48 44.09
N GLU A 181 10.91 -7.63 44.25
CA GLU A 181 11.90 -6.69 43.75
C GLU A 181 11.82 -6.48 42.22
N LEU A 182 11.84 -5.22 41.77
CA LEU A 182 11.64 -4.85 40.36
C LEU A 182 12.64 -5.53 39.40
N GLY A 183 13.88 -5.74 39.85
CA GLY A 183 14.91 -6.44 39.07
C GLY A 183 14.60 -7.93 38.85
N LEU A 184 13.93 -8.58 39.82
CA LEU A 184 13.48 -9.95 39.66
C LEU A 184 12.27 -10.04 38.71
N ILE A 185 11.35 -9.06 38.79
CA ILE A 185 10.21 -8.95 37.87
C ILE A 185 10.69 -8.77 36.43
N GLU A 186 11.69 -7.91 36.20
CA GLU A 186 12.31 -7.74 34.88
C GLU A 186 12.87 -9.06 34.35
N LYS A 187 13.61 -9.81 35.18
CA LYS A 187 14.19 -11.09 34.79
C LYS A 187 13.13 -12.15 34.46
N LEU A 188 12.02 -12.18 35.20
CA LEU A 188 10.95 -13.19 35.05
C LEU A 188 10.02 -12.88 33.88
N THR A 189 9.69 -11.60 33.66
CA THR A 189 8.72 -11.17 32.63
C THR A 189 9.39 -10.78 31.31
N GLY A 190 10.67 -10.43 31.35
CA GLY A 190 11.40 -9.83 30.23
C GLY A 190 10.90 -8.43 29.85
N LEU A 191 10.09 -7.78 30.70
CA LEU A 191 9.66 -6.41 30.49
C LEU A 191 10.78 -5.43 30.85
N PRO A 192 11.01 -4.35 30.08
CA PRO A 192 12.02 -3.36 30.42
C PRO A 192 11.72 -2.67 31.76
N LYS A 193 12.75 -2.35 32.56
CA LYS A 193 12.58 -1.60 33.84
C LYS A 193 11.67 -0.38 33.72
N LYS A 194 11.77 0.36 32.60
CA LYS A 194 10.95 1.57 32.35
C LYS A 194 9.45 1.24 32.29
N GLU A 195 9.08 0.09 31.74
CA GLU A 195 7.69 -0.36 31.64
C GLU A 195 7.19 -0.85 33.00
N ILE A 196 8.00 -1.65 33.71
CA ILE A 196 7.69 -2.11 35.08
C ILE A 196 7.51 -0.92 36.04
N GLY A 197 8.38 0.09 35.96
CA GLY A 197 8.27 1.29 36.79
C GLY A 197 7.02 2.13 36.49
N LYS A 198 6.45 2.06 35.28
CA LYS A 198 5.13 2.65 34.99
C LYS A 198 4.02 1.84 35.66
N ILE A 199 4.05 0.52 35.52
CA ILE A 199 3.08 -0.39 36.13
C ILE A 199 3.04 -0.21 37.65
N ALA A 200 4.19 -0.08 38.31
CA ALA A 200 4.26 0.16 39.75
C ALA A 200 3.54 1.46 40.17
N LYS A 201 3.79 2.56 39.45
CA LYS A 201 3.12 3.85 39.70
C LYS A 201 1.61 3.81 39.46
N GLU A 202 1.15 2.99 38.51
CA GLU A 202 -0.28 2.79 38.23
C GLU A 202 -0.98 1.99 39.34
N ILE A 203 -0.26 1.15 40.10
CA ILE A 203 -0.82 0.37 41.21
C ILE A 203 -0.84 1.17 42.52
N GLU A 204 0.10 2.11 42.71
CA GLU A 204 0.19 2.98 43.89
C GLU A 204 -0.84 4.12 43.93
N ASN A 205 -1.47 4.44 42.78
CA ASN A 205 -2.59 5.41 42.68
C ASN A 205 -3.94 4.70 42.77
#